data_AF-A0A6A3PGX7-F1
#
_entry.id   AF-A0A6A3PGX7-F1
#
_cell.length_a   1.000
_cell.length_b   1.000
_cell.length_c   1.000
_cell.angle_alpha   90.00
_cell.angle_beta   90.00
_cell.angle_gamma   90.00
#
_symmetry.space_group_name_H-M   'P 1'
#
loop_
_entity.id
_entity.type
_entity.pdbx_description
1 polymer ?
#
loop_
_entity_poly.entity_id
_entity_poly.type
_entity_poly.pdbx_seq_one_letter_code
_entity_poly.pdbx_strand_id
1 'polypeptide(L)'
;MARRHDVNANDIDLEEGELDTDDREAAGCAVCALGAHRLRLPIAPQVQLPAPSASVHSVTALVDAAHTLQRENQEPRTQYELVSAHNAGLATHASVLHDRNLAILHRAREGYRAGMIQLE
;
A
#
# COMPACT_ATOMS: atom_id res chain seq x y z
N MET A 1 23.75 -29.37 4.87
CA MET A 1 24.36 -28.12 5.37
C MET A 1 25.70 -27.94 4.68
N ALA A 2 25.82 -26.99 3.75
CA ALA A 2 27.07 -26.73 3.04
C ALA A 2 27.94 -25.76 3.85
N ARG A 3 29.19 -26.14 4.14
CA ARG A 3 30.16 -25.30 4.86
C ARG A 3 30.66 -24.19 3.93
N ARG A 4 30.59 -22.93 4.37
CA ARG A 4 31.24 -21.80 3.70
C ARG A 4 32.77 -21.95 3.85
N HIS A 5 33.49 -21.83 2.75
CA HIS A 5 34.94 -21.64 2.75
C HIS A 5 35.18 -20.14 2.74
N ASP A 6 35.77 -19.61 3.80
CA ASP A 6 36.22 -18.23 3.86
C ASP A 6 37.52 -18.12 3.05
N VAL A 7 37.51 -17.24 2.04
CA VAL A 7 38.67 -16.97 1.18
C VAL A 7 39.72 -16.22 1.99
N ASN A 8 40.95 -16.73 1.99
CA ASN A 8 42.07 -16.13 2.73
C ASN A 8 42.58 -14.89 1.97
N ALA A 9 42.78 -13.78 2.69
CA ALA A 9 43.29 -12.53 2.12
C ALA A 9 44.71 -12.66 1.53
N ASN A 10 45.42 -13.74 1.84
CA ASN A 10 46.77 -14.02 1.33
C ASN A 10 46.79 -14.70 -0.04
N ASP A 11 45.64 -15.00 -0.66
CA ASP A 11 45.55 -15.62 -2.00
C ASP A 11 45.44 -14.58 -3.14
N ILE A 12 45.60 -13.28 -2.84
CA ILE A 12 45.55 -12.21 -3.82
C ILE A 12 46.97 -11.68 -4.05
N ASP A 13 47.70 -12.31 -4.97
CA ASP A 13 48.95 -11.76 -5.50
C ASP A 13 48.63 -10.51 -6.33
N LEU A 14 48.86 -9.34 -5.74
CA LEU A 14 48.85 -8.07 -6.46
C LEU A 14 50.18 -7.93 -7.20
N GLU A 15 50.24 -8.38 -8.45
CA GLU A 15 51.31 -7.95 -9.35
C GLU A 15 51.20 -6.43 -9.54
N GLU A 16 52.26 -5.71 -9.16
CA GLU A 16 52.43 -4.28 -9.40
C GLU A 16 52.67 -4.03 -10.89
N GLY A 17 51.61 -4.15 -11.69
CA GLY A 17 51.59 -3.62 -13.05
C GLY A 17 51.47 -2.10 -13.00
N GLU A 18 52.52 -1.41 -13.45
CA GLU A 18 52.55 0.05 -13.64
C GLU A 18 51.36 0.47 -14.51
N LEU A 19 50.38 1.14 -13.91
CA LEU A 19 49.17 1.60 -14.60
C LEU A 19 49.54 2.81 -15.45
N ASP A 20 49.44 2.65 -16.77
CA ASP A 20 49.55 3.71 -17.76
C ASP A 20 48.65 4.90 -17.37
N THR A 21 49.29 6.05 -17.13
CA THR A 21 48.61 7.28 -16.66
C THR A 21 48.33 8.26 -17.79
N ASP A 22 48.72 7.96 -19.02
CA ASP A 22 48.65 8.89 -20.15
C ASP A 22 47.23 9.03 -20.74
N ASP A 23 46.28 8.15 -20.39
CA ASP A 23 44.87 8.27 -20.81
C ASP A 23 44.06 9.28 -19.96
N ARG A 24 44.67 9.86 -18.92
CA ARG A 24 43.93 10.61 -17.89
C ARG A 24 43.73 12.10 -18.19
N GLU A 25 44.41 12.64 -19.20
CA GLU A 25 44.49 14.10 -19.39
C GLU A 25 43.55 14.73 -20.44
N ALA A 26 42.76 13.95 -21.19
CA ALA A 26 41.96 14.53 -22.29
C ALA A 26 40.42 14.39 -22.18
N ALA A 27 39.89 13.58 -21.27
CA ALA A 27 38.43 13.39 -21.17
C ALA A 27 37.86 14.19 -19.99
N GLY A 28 37.63 15.49 -20.20
CA GLY A 28 36.75 16.25 -19.32
C GLY A 28 35.43 15.50 -19.10
N CYS A 29 34.87 15.59 -17.88
CA CYS A 29 33.62 14.92 -17.51
C CYS A 29 32.52 15.17 -18.56
N ALA A 30 32.21 14.16 -19.38
CA ALA A 30 31.23 14.28 -20.47
C ALA A 30 29.85 14.72 -19.96
N VAL A 31 29.49 14.29 -18.74
CA VAL A 31 28.26 14.69 -18.05
C VAL A 31 28.26 16.19 -17.74
N CYS A 32 29.40 16.72 -17.32
CA CYS A 32 29.58 18.12 -16.95
C CYS A 32 29.60 19.03 -18.20
N ALA A 33 30.17 18.56 -19.32
CA ALA A 33 30.16 19.25 -20.61
C ALA A 33 28.75 19.37 -21.21
N LEU A 34 27.86 18.43 -20.90
CA LEU A 34 26.43 18.47 -21.27
C LEU A 34 25.58 19.38 -20.36
N GLY A 35 26.21 20.16 -19.47
CA GLY A 35 25.53 21.07 -18.56
C GLY A 35 24.81 20.36 -17.40
N ALA A 36 25.00 19.05 -17.23
CA ALA A 36 24.44 18.35 -16.08
C ALA A 36 25.28 18.68 -14.84
N HIS A 37 24.71 19.56 -14.01
CA HIS A 37 25.30 19.92 -12.73
C HIS A 37 25.07 18.79 -11.74
N ARG A 38 26.03 18.56 -10.83
CA ARG A 38 25.82 17.67 -9.68
C ARG A 38 24.58 18.18 -8.94
N LEU A 39 23.52 17.38 -8.90
CA LEU A 39 22.37 17.64 -8.04
C LEU A 39 22.90 17.83 -6.62
N ARG A 40 22.86 19.07 -6.13
CA ARG A 40 23.07 19.31 -4.71
C ARG A 40 21.96 18.54 -4.01
N LEU A 41 22.35 17.53 -3.25
CA LEU A 41 21.46 16.94 -2.26
C LEU A 41 20.88 18.12 -1.46
N PRO A 42 19.55 18.20 -1.31
CA PRO A 42 18.97 19.11 -0.35
C PRO A 42 19.74 18.94 0.96
N ILE A 43 20.06 20.05 1.63
CA ILE A 43 20.61 20.01 2.99
C ILE A 43 19.76 18.98 3.75
N ALA A 44 20.41 17.96 4.31
CA ALA A 44 19.72 16.89 5.01
C ALA A 44 18.66 17.54 5.91
N PRO A 45 17.39 17.10 5.84
CA PRO A 45 16.36 17.68 6.68
C PRO A 45 16.92 17.68 8.10
N GLN A 46 16.97 18.85 8.71
CA GLN A 46 17.38 18.99 10.10
C GLN A 46 16.34 18.21 10.91
N VAL A 47 16.60 16.93 11.14
CA VAL A 47 15.76 16.08 11.96
C VAL A 47 15.90 16.65 13.36
N GLN A 48 14.88 17.38 13.79
CA GLN A 48 14.74 17.75 15.19
C GLN A 48 14.56 16.44 15.96
N LEU A 49 15.67 15.93 16.47
CA LEU A 49 15.64 14.89 17.47
C LEU A 49 14.83 15.44 18.65
N PRO A 50 13.86 14.68 19.18
CA PRO A 50 13.17 15.06 20.40
C PRO A 50 14.21 15.46 21.45
N ALA A 51 13.93 16.53 22.20
CA ALA A 51 14.79 16.91 23.31
C ALA A 51 15.09 15.65 24.15
N PRO A 52 16.30 15.48 24.72
CA PRO A 52 16.62 14.32 25.56
C PRO A 52 15.63 14.10 26.73
N SER A 53 14.82 15.11 27.06
CA SER A 53 13.74 15.12 28.05
C SER A 53 12.35 14.84 27.48
N ALA A 54 12.21 14.61 26.18
CA ALA A 54 10.94 14.25 25.58
C ALA A 54 10.49 12.91 26.15
N SER A 55 9.34 12.90 26.82
CA SER A 55 8.72 11.72 27.37
C SER A 55 8.50 10.68 26.27
N VAL A 56 9.35 9.66 26.23
CA VAL A 56 9.11 8.47 25.44
C VAL A 56 8.22 7.57 26.27
N HIS A 57 7.03 7.24 25.76
CA HIS A 57 6.13 6.34 26.46
C HIS A 57 6.83 5.02 26.70
N SER A 58 6.80 4.52 27.94
CA SER A 58 7.31 3.20 28.22
C SER A 58 6.53 2.17 27.39
N VAL A 59 7.20 1.10 27.00
CA VAL A 59 6.55 -0.01 26.28
C VAL A 59 5.34 -0.52 27.07
N THR A 60 5.45 -0.57 28.39
CA THR A 60 4.34 -0.93 29.30
C THR A 60 3.15 0.01 29.15
N ALA A 61 3.37 1.33 29.17
CA ALA A 61 2.29 2.31 29.01
C ALA A 61 1.59 2.20 27.65
N LEU A 62 2.35 1.88 26.59
CA LEU A 62 1.79 1.63 25.26
C LEU A 62 0.95 0.35 25.22
N VAL A 63 1.39 -0.72 25.88
CA VAL A 63 0.64 -1.99 25.98
C VAL A 63 -0.66 -1.79 26.76
N ASP A 64 -0.64 -1.08 27.88
CA ASP A 64 -1.83 -0.77 28.68
C ASP A 64 -2.84 0.09 27.91
N ALA A 65 -2.34 1.08 27.16
CA ALA A 65 -3.16 1.91 26.29
C ALA A 65 -3.79 1.07 25.15
N ALA A 66 -3.02 0.16 24.53
CA ALA A 66 -3.54 -0.74 23.51
C ALA A 66 -4.62 -1.68 24.05
N HIS A 67 -4.45 -2.24 25.25
CA HIS A 67 -5.47 -3.07 25.90
C HIS A 67 -6.73 -2.27 26.26
N THR A 68 -6.57 -1.02 26.65
CA THR A 68 -7.70 -0.12 26.91
C THR A 68 -8.48 0.15 25.63
N LEU A 69 -7.78 0.56 24.55
CA LEU A 69 -8.38 0.77 23.23
C LEU A 69 -9.05 -0.49 22.68
N GLN A 70 -8.45 -1.67 22.90
CA GLN A 70 -9.03 -2.94 22.47
C GLN A 70 -10.37 -3.20 23.17
N ARG A 71 -10.47 -2.95 24.48
CA ARG A 71 -11.71 -3.10 25.24
C ARG A 71 -12.76 -2.07 24.81
N GLU A 72 -12.36 -0.82 24.65
CA GLU A 72 -13.25 0.25 24.21
C GLU A 72 -13.81 0.01 22.80
N ASN A 73 -13.02 -0.59 21.91
CA ASN A 73 -13.47 -0.91 20.55
C ASN A 73 -14.30 -2.20 20.44
N GLN A 74 -14.39 -3.01 21.50
CA GLN A 74 -15.06 -4.30 21.42
C GLN A 74 -16.57 -4.16 21.19
N GLU A 75 -17.23 -3.26 21.93
CA GLU A 75 -18.67 -3.00 21.78
C GLU A 75 -18.99 -2.32 20.44
N PRO A 76 -18.33 -1.22 20.04
CA PRO A 76 -18.55 -0.61 18.72
C PRO A 76 -18.34 -1.58 17.55
N ARG A 77 -17.36 -2.49 17.65
CA ARG A 77 -17.10 -3.50 16.63
C ARG A 77 -18.26 -4.48 16.51
N THR A 78 -18.79 -4.96 17.64
CA THR A 78 -19.94 -5.87 17.66
C THR A 78 -21.18 -5.18 17.08
N GLN A 79 -21.42 -3.91 17.43
CA GLN A 79 -22.52 -3.12 16.89
C GLN A 79 -22.38 -2.91 15.38
N TYR A 80 -21.17 -2.61 14.91
CA TYR A 80 -20.89 -2.47 13.49
C TYR A 80 -21.16 -3.78 12.73
N GLU A 81 -20.71 -4.92 13.26
CA GLU A 81 -20.94 -6.24 12.65
C GLU A 81 -22.46 -6.53 12.53
N LEU A 82 -23.24 -6.22 13.56
CA LEU A 82 -24.70 -6.35 13.53
C LEU A 82 -25.35 -5.46 12.46
N VAL A 83 -25.01 -4.17 12.45
CA VAL A 83 -25.56 -3.20 11.48
C VAL A 83 -25.16 -3.59 10.05
N SER A 84 -23.92 -4.02 9.85
CA SER A 84 -23.42 -4.50 8.56
C SER A 84 -24.22 -5.71 8.07
N ALA A 85 -24.44 -6.71 8.94
CA ALA A 85 -25.24 -7.88 8.59
C ALA A 85 -26.70 -7.51 8.29
N HIS A 86 -27.29 -6.62 9.08
CA HIS A 86 -28.65 -6.14 8.86
C HIS A 86 -28.80 -5.41 7.52
N ASN A 87 -27.87 -4.50 7.20
CA ASN A 87 -27.87 -3.76 5.94
C ASN A 87 -27.68 -4.69 4.73
N ALA A 88 -26.82 -5.69 4.83
CA ALA A 88 -26.67 -6.70 3.79
C ALA A 88 -27.98 -7.51 3.57
N GLY A 89 -28.67 -7.85 4.66
CA GLY A 89 -29.98 -8.49 4.62
C GLY A 89 -31.05 -7.63 3.95
N LEU A 90 -31.13 -6.34 4.32
CA LEU A 90 -32.04 -5.38 3.70
C LEU A 90 -31.76 -5.21 2.19
N ALA A 91 -30.49 -5.09 1.80
CA ALA A 91 -30.10 -4.99 0.39
C ALA A 91 -30.51 -6.24 -0.40
N THR A 92 -30.28 -7.43 0.16
CA THR A 92 -30.70 -8.70 -0.45
C THR A 92 -32.22 -8.76 -0.62
N HIS A 93 -32.98 -8.39 0.42
CA HIS A 93 -34.44 -8.37 0.35
C HIS A 93 -34.96 -7.36 -0.68
N ALA A 94 -34.37 -6.16 -0.74
CA ALA A 94 -34.71 -5.14 -1.73
C ALA A 94 -34.45 -5.64 -3.16
N SER A 95 -33.34 -6.35 -3.40
CA SER A 95 -33.05 -6.96 -4.70
C SER A 95 -34.11 -7.97 -5.11
N VAL A 96 -34.50 -8.87 -4.20
CA VAL A 96 -35.55 -9.89 -4.49
C VAL A 96 -36.89 -9.21 -4.81
N LEU A 97 -37.25 -8.17 -4.06
CA LEU A 97 -38.47 -7.40 -4.35
C LEU A 97 -38.39 -6.68 -5.71
N HIS A 98 -37.23 -6.11 -6.04
CA HIS A 98 -36.99 -5.48 -7.33
C HIS A 98 -37.19 -6.46 -8.49
N ASP A 99 -36.56 -7.63 -8.43
CA ASP A 99 -36.66 -8.67 -9.46
C ASP A 99 -38.10 -9.17 -9.62
N ARG A 100 -38.80 -9.36 -8.50
CA ARG A 100 -40.22 -9.75 -8.50
C ARG A 100 -41.09 -8.70 -9.18
N ASN A 101 -40.90 -7.42 -8.86
CA ASN A 101 -41.65 -6.32 -9.44
C ASN A 101 -41.36 -6.19 -10.94
N LEU A 102 -40.10 -6.36 -11.34
CA LEU A 102 -39.70 -6.36 -12.73
C LEU A 102 -40.39 -7.49 -13.51
N ALA A 103 -40.45 -8.70 -12.95
CA ALA A 103 -41.14 -9.83 -13.57
C ALA A 103 -42.66 -9.59 -13.71
N ILE A 104 -43.30 -8.94 -12.72
CA ILE A 104 -44.72 -8.55 -12.81
C ILE A 104 -44.92 -7.53 -13.94
N LEU A 105 -44.06 -6.51 -14.03
CA LEU A 105 -44.13 -5.49 -15.06
C LEU A 105 -43.96 -6.09 -16.46
N HIS A 106 -43.03 -7.02 -16.63
CA HIS A 106 -42.84 -7.73 -17.90
C HIS A 106 -44.10 -8.48 -18.32
N ARG A 107 -44.70 -9.28 -17.42
CA ARG A 107 -45.95 -10.00 -17.72
C ARG A 107 -47.10 -9.06 -18.05
N ALA A 108 -47.23 -7.94 -17.34
CA ALA A 108 -48.26 -6.95 -17.63
C ALA A 108 -48.09 -6.34 -19.04
N ARG A 109 -46.84 -6.04 -19.42
CA ARG A 109 -46.52 -5.50 -20.75
C ARG A 109 -46.77 -6.52 -21.86
N GLU A 110 -46.43 -7.78 -21.63
CA GLU A 110 -46.73 -8.88 -22.55
C GLU A 110 -48.23 -9.04 -22.75
N GLY A 111 -49.00 -9.08 -21.65
CA GLY A 111 -50.47 -9.15 -21.70
C GLY A 111 -51.09 -7.97 -22.44
N TYR A 112 -50.60 -6.74 -22.19
CA TYR A 112 -51.05 -5.55 -22.91
C TYR A 112 -50.79 -5.66 -24.42
N ARG A 113 -49.58 -6.07 -24.83
CA ARG A 113 -49.24 -6.26 -26.25
C ARG A 113 -50.09 -7.34 -26.90
N ALA A 114 -50.30 -8.47 -26.23
CA ALA A 114 -51.15 -9.54 -26.72
C ALA A 114 -52.60 -9.07 -26.93
N GLY A 115 -53.13 -8.26 -25.99
CA GLY A 115 -54.44 -7.64 -26.12
C GLY A 115 -54.54 -6.67 -27.30
N MET A 116 -53.51 -5.85 -27.53
CA MET A 116 -53.47 -4.94 -28.68
C MET A 116 -53.49 -5.69 -30.02
N ILE A 117 -52.73 -6.79 -30.14
CA ILE A 117 -52.71 -7.62 -31.37
C ILE A 117 -54.08 -8.26 -31.65
N GLN A 118 -54.84 -8.62 -30.62
CA GLN A 118 -56.19 -9.20 -30.80
C GLN A 118 -57.25 -8.18 -31.22
N LEU A 119 -56.97 -6.88 -31.10
CA LEU A 119 -57.87 -5.78 -31.45
C LEU A 119 -57.59 -5.20 -32.84
N GLU A 120 -56.49 -5.59 -33.49
CA GLU A 120 -56.13 -5.27 -34.88
C GLU A 120 -56.71 -6.31 -35.86
#